data_AF-A0A9P6X765-F1
#
_entry.id   AF-A0A9P6X765-F1
#
_cell.length_a   1.000
_cell.length_b   1.000
_cell.length_c   1.000
_cell.angle_alpha   90.00
_cell.angle_beta   90.00
_cell.angle_gamma   90.00
#
_symmetry.space_group_name_H-M   'P 1'
#
loop_
_entity.id
_entity.type
_entity.pdbx_description
1 polymer ?
#
loop_
_entity_poly.entity_id
_entity_poly.type
_entity_poly.pdbx_seq_one_letter_code
_entity_poly.pdbx_strand_id
1 'polypeptide(L)'
;MSLIYGYEMDPIPGQMGQVISPPLLSTKITVSSTGNTTRWIFYGKRQEILDWIKQHQELTLENSLFASRGNDKVHTELVIDLQQLYDSEQGYYDYIKSFFVSIYDVERVKVEIRPRLESRDSMIPSLSRIIVASGTRLGDIMDDLEIEWFKPAESYIRQAVHLLNDDPTPSHVISAKPPTSIQVVGEHGQ
;
A
#
# COMPACT_ATOMS: atom_id res chain seq x y z
N MET A 1 0.97 18.06 12.81
CA MET A 1 1.17 17.89 11.35
C MET A 1 -0.07 17.21 10.80
N SER A 2 -0.69 17.80 9.77
CA SER A 2 -1.85 17.27 9.07
C SER A 2 -1.47 16.10 8.15
N LEU A 3 -2.45 15.30 7.73
CA LEU A 3 -2.30 14.29 6.68
C LEU A 3 -1.58 14.87 5.45
N ILE A 4 -0.55 14.16 4.98
CA ILE A 4 0.15 14.44 3.73
C ILE A 4 -0.13 13.27 2.78
N TYR A 5 -0.46 13.56 1.52
CA TYR A 5 -0.70 12.52 0.52
C TYR A 5 -0.27 12.96 -0.87
N GLY A 6 0.07 12.01 -1.75
CA GLY A 6 0.45 12.30 -3.13
C GLY A 6 1.49 11.34 -3.68
N TYR A 7 2.12 11.71 -4.79
CA TYR A 7 3.21 10.93 -5.36
C TYR A 7 4.52 11.21 -4.64
N GLU A 8 5.22 10.17 -4.23
CA GLU A 8 6.55 10.30 -3.62
C GLU A 8 7.61 10.44 -4.72
N MET A 9 8.37 11.53 -4.63
CA MET A 9 9.51 11.84 -5.48
C MET A 9 10.80 11.63 -4.70
N ASP A 10 11.84 11.18 -5.41
CA ASP A 10 13.21 11.03 -4.90
C ASP A 10 13.28 10.38 -3.50
N PRO A 11 12.78 9.14 -3.33
CA PRO A 11 12.72 8.50 -2.02
C PRO A 11 14.13 8.23 -1.49
N ILE A 12 14.47 8.88 -0.37
CA ILE A 12 15.67 8.57 0.41
C ILE A 12 15.31 7.55 1.48
N PRO A 13 15.95 6.35 1.50
CA PRO A 13 15.67 5.34 2.52
C PRO A 13 15.81 5.90 3.94
N GLY A 14 14.80 5.69 4.78
CA GLY A 14 14.81 6.12 6.18
C GLY A 14 14.41 7.58 6.42
N GLN A 15 14.01 8.34 5.39
CA GLN A 15 13.47 9.69 5.52
C GLN A 15 12.07 9.78 4.90
N MET A 16 11.28 10.77 5.33
CA MET A 16 10.06 11.13 4.60
C MET A 16 10.46 11.65 3.23
N GLY A 17 10.04 10.95 2.18
CA GLY A 17 10.26 11.39 0.81
C GLY A 17 9.49 12.67 0.51
N GLN A 18 9.90 13.39 -0.53
CA GLN A 18 9.15 14.55 -0.98
C GLN A 18 7.82 14.09 -1.59
N VAL A 19 6.70 14.44 -0.96
CA VAL A 19 5.37 14.10 -1.47
C VAL A 19 4.79 15.27 -2.24
N ILE A 20 4.37 15.01 -3.48
CA ILE A 20 3.70 16.00 -4.33
C ILE A 20 2.23 15.60 -4.45
N SER A 21 1.37 16.35 -3.76
CA SER A 21 -0.08 16.24 -3.92
C SER A 21 -0.50 16.81 -5.28
N PRO A 22 -1.31 16.11 -6.07
CA PRO A 22 -1.87 16.67 -7.29
C PRO A 22 -2.72 17.92 -6.98
N PRO A 23 -2.60 19.01 -7.77
CA PRO A 23 -3.36 20.23 -7.54
C PRO A 23 -4.88 20.04 -7.69
N LEU A 24 -5.29 19.05 -8.49
CA LEU A 24 -6.65 18.55 -8.56
C LEU A 24 -6.59 17.02 -8.50
N LEU A 25 -7.29 16.45 -7.54
CA LEU A 25 -7.44 15.01 -7.45
C LEU A 25 -8.35 14.55 -8.60
N SER A 26 -7.80 13.77 -9.53
CA SER A 26 -8.59 13.11 -10.57
C SER A 26 -9.55 12.09 -9.93
N THR A 27 -10.47 11.52 -10.70
CA THR A 27 -11.30 10.36 -10.26
C THR A 27 -10.50 9.07 -10.08
N LYS A 28 -9.17 9.13 -10.28
CA LYS A 28 -8.27 7.98 -10.25
C LYS A 28 -6.93 8.33 -9.61
N ILE A 29 -6.36 7.36 -8.91
CA ILE A 29 -4.95 7.34 -8.51
C ILE A 29 -4.25 6.34 -9.42
N THR A 30 -3.29 6.82 -10.21
CA THR A 30 -2.60 5.99 -11.20
C THR A 30 -1.15 5.82 -10.80
N VAL A 31 -0.75 4.57 -10.54
CA VAL A 31 0.65 4.23 -10.29
C VAL A 31 1.23 3.43 -11.45
N SER A 32 2.51 3.59 -11.73
CA SER A 32 3.19 2.89 -12.82
C SER A 32 4.53 2.34 -12.36
N SER A 33 4.95 1.18 -12.89
CA SER A 33 6.26 0.61 -12.57
C SER A 33 7.43 1.45 -13.12
N THR A 34 7.15 2.46 -13.94
CA THR A 34 8.15 3.35 -14.56
C THR A 34 7.77 4.81 -14.40
N GLY A 35 8.76 5.68 -14.26
CA GLY A 35 8.57 7.14 -14.21
C GLY A 35 8.38 7.68 -12.79
N ASN A 36 7.74 8.84 -12.68
CA ASN A 36 7.66 9.63 -11.44
C ASN A 36 6.39 9.34 -10.62
N THR A 37 5.49 8.46 -11.09
CA THR A 37 4.25 8.08 -10.41
C THR A 37 4.32 6.64 -9.90
N THR A 38 5.50 6.21 -9.43
CA THR A 38 5.70 4.81 -9.03
C THR A 38 5.03 4.45 -7.71
N ARG A 39 4.80 5.44 -6.86
CA ARG A 39 4.26 5.26 -5.51
C ARG A 39 3.34 6.41 -5.17
N TRP A 40 2.17 6.08 -4.67
CA TRP A 40 1.29 7.02 -3.99
C TRP A 40 1.40 6.79 -2.50
N ILE A 41 1.71 7.84 -1.74
CA ILE A 41 1.97 7.75 -0.31
C ILE A 41 0.94 8.54 0.47
N PHE A 42 0.56 8.02 1.64
CA PHE A 42 -0.02 8.78 2.74
C PHE A 42 0.93 8.79 3.93
N TYR A 43 1.11 9.95 4.55
CA TYR A 43 1.75 10.11 5.85
C TYR A 43 0.75 10.75 6.82
N GLY A 44 0.47 10.07 7.91
CA GLY A 44 -0.49 10.52 8.92
C GLY A 44 -0.78 9.46 9.95
N LYS A 45 -1.79 9.68 10.79
CA LYS A 45 -2.34 8.63 11.65
C LYS A 45 -3.23 7.69 10.85
N ARG A 46 -3.36 6.43 11.30
CA ARG A 46 -4.24 5.43 10.64
C ARG A 46 -5.65 5.97 10.43
N GLN A 47 -6.25 6.58 11.46
CA GLN A 47 -7.59 7.16 11.38
C GLN A 47 -7.68 8.34 10.40
N GLU A 48 -6.69 9.24 10.38
CA GLU A 48 -6.69 10.38 9.45
C GLU A 48 -6.66 9.91 7.99
N ILE A 49 -5.91 8.83 7.72
CA ILE A 49 -5.83 8.22 6.39
C ILE A 49 -7.18 7.56 6.04
N LEU A 50 -7.77 6.79 6.95
CA LEU A 50 -9.10 6.17 6.71
C LEU A 50 -10.18 7.22 6.48
N ASP A 51 -10.21 8.29 7.27
CA ASP A 51 -11.16 9.38 7.10
C ASP A 51 -11.01 10.06 5.73
N TRP A 52 -9.78 10.22 5.25
CA TRP A 52 -9.53 10.73 3.90
C TRP A 52 -10.02 9.77 2.82
N ILE A 53 -9.72 8.47 2.94
CA ILE A 53 -10.21 7.46 1.99
C ILE A 53 -11.74 7.44 2.00
N LYS A 54 -12.37 7.68 3.15
CA LYS A 54 -13.83 7.71 3.34
C LYS A 54 -14.48 8.90 2.64
N GLN A 55 -13.76 10.01 2.54
CA GLN A 55 -14.20 11.19 1.79
C GLN A 55 -14.00 11.05 0.27
N HIS A 56 -13.16 10.10 -0.17
CA HIS A 56 -12.76 9.91 -1.56
C HIS A 56 -13.02 8.47 -2.06
N GLN A 57 -14.13 7.86 -1.62
CA GLN A 57 -14.45 6.46 -1.89
C GLN A 57 -14.68 6.15 -3.38
N GLU A 58 -14.99 7.16 -4.17
CA GLU A 58 -15.18 7.08 -5.62
C GLU A 58 -13.88 6.92 -6.39
N LEU A 59 -12.73 7.24 -5.79
CA LEU A 59 -11.44 7.12 -6.47
C LEU A 59 -11.14 5.68 -6.81
N THR A 60 -10.67 5.48 -8.04
CA THR A 60 -10.23 4.18 -8.53
C THR A 60 -8.71 4.09 -8.53
N LEU A 61 -8.16 2.98 -8.03
CA LEU A 61 -6.73 2.67 -8.08
C LEU A 61 -6.39 2.02 -9.41
N GLU A 62 -5.43 2.56 -10.16
CA GLU A 62 -5.06 2.05 -11.49
C GLU A 62 -3.56 1.78 -11.59
N ASN A 63 -3.21 0.60 -12.11
CA ASN A 63 -1.85 0.27 -12.53
C ASN A 63 -1.67 0.60 -14.02
N SER A 64 -0.82 1.56 -14.36
CA SER A 64 -0.53 1.90 -15.75
C SER A 64 0.51 0.92 -16.33
N LEU A 65 0.02 -0.09 -17.05
CA LEU A 65 0.80 -1.23 -17.57
C LEU A 65 1.59 -0.94 -18.85
N PHE A 66 1.36 0.20 -19.52
CA PHE A 66 1.80 0.43 -20.91
C PHE A 66 3.30 0.72 -21.11
N ALA A 67 4.15 0.50 -20.10
CA ALA A 67 5.60 0.72 -20.21
C ALA A 67 6.44 -0.56 -20.38
N SER A 68 5.90 -1.77 -20.15
CA SER A 68 6.71 -3.00 -20.21
C SER A 68 6.49 -3.79 -21.50
N ARG A 69 7.46 -3.69 -22.42
CA ARG A 69 7.61 -4.53 -23.63
C ARG A 69 8.25 -5.91 -23.32
N GLY A 70 8.13 -6.41 -22.09
CA GLY A 70 8.84 -7.59 -21.59
C GLY A 70 7.90 -8.73 -21.20
N ASN A 71 8.36 -9.96 -21.45
CA ASN A 71 7.66 -11.24 -21.28
C ASN A 71 7.49 -11.68 -19.81
N ASP A 72 7.46 -10.73 -18.87
CA ASP A 72 7.21 -11.02 -17.46
C ASP A 72 5.69 -11.13 -17.23
N LYS A 73 5.26 -12.05 -16.37
CA LYS A 73 3.86 -12.12 -15.92
C LYS A 73 3.54 -10.84 -15.16
N VAL A 74 3.11 -9.79 -15.87
CA VAL A 74 2.86 -8.48 -15.27
C VAL A 74 1.63 -8.61 -14.41
N HIS A 75 1.83 -8.69 -13.09
CA HIS A 75 0.75 -8.59 -12.13
C HIS A 75 0.06 -7.25 -12.35
N THR A 76 -1.21 -7.28 -12.72
CA THR A 76 -2.06 -6.09 -12.83
C THR A 76 -2.49 -5.57 -11.47
N GLU A 77 -2.04 -6.24 -10.41
CA GLU A 77 -2.37 -5.97 -9.03
C GLU A 77 -1.56 -4.79 -8.49
N LEU A 78 -2.12 -4.17 -7.47
CA LEU A 78 -1.54 -3.12 -6.67
C LEU A 78 -1.35 -3.63 -5.25
N VAL A 79 -0.28 -3.17 -4.62
CA VAL A 79 0.02 -3.42 -3.22
C VAL A 79 -0.27 -2.14 -2.44
N ILE A 80 -0.93 -2.30 -1.30
CA ILE A 80 -1.14 -1.28 -0.28
C ILE A 80 -0.37 -1.73 0.96
N ASP A 81 0.77 -1.12 1.21
CA ASP A 81 1.67 -1.43 2.33
C ASP A 81 1.48 -0.39 3.44
N LEU A 82 1.08 -0.85 4.63
CA LEU A 82 1.18 -0.08 5.86
C LEU A 82 2.58 -0.26 6.45
N GLN A 83 3.32 0.82 6.60
CA GLN A 83 4.69 0.83 7.09
C GLN A 83 4.81 1.71 8.33
N GLN A 84 5.73 1.35 9.22
CA GLN A 84 6.07 2.17 10.37
C GLN A 84 6.81 3.42 9.88
N LEU A 85 6.41 4.59 10.39
CA LEU A 85 7.15 5.83 10.16
C LEU A 85 7.97 6.16 11.41
N TYR A 86 9.28 6.36 11.23
CA TYR A 86 10.11 6.89 12.30
C TYR A 86 9.88 8.41 12.40
N ASP A 87 9.18 8.84 13.44
CA ASP A 87 8.96 10.26 13.72
C ASP A 87 10.02 10.76 14.71
N SER A 88 10.92 11.64 14.26
CA SER A 88 11.93 12.25 15.12
C SER A 88 11.34 13.21 16.16
N GLU A 89 10.08 13.61 16.02
CA GLU A 89 9.34 14.41 17.00
C GLU A 89 8.57 13.55 18.02
N GLN A 90 8.48 12.22 17.82
CA GLN A 90 7.92 11.32 18.83
C GLN A 90 8.89 11.24 20.01
N GLY A 91 8.46 11.71 21.18
CA GLY A 91 9.24 11.60 22.40
C GLY A 91 9.56 10.14 22.73
N TYR A 92 10.74 9.89 23.29
CA TYR A 92 11.25 8.56 23.67
C TYR A 92 10.24 7.70 24.47
N TYR A 93 9.32 8.34 25.20
CA TYR A 93 8.25 7.68 25.93
C TYR A 93 7.14 7.12 25.03
N ASP A 94 6.66 7.88 24.04
CA ASP A 94 5.65 7.40 23.07
C ASP A 94 6.26 6.33 22.15
N TYR A 95 7.55 6.47 21.83
CA TYR A 95 8.34 5.44 21.19
C TYR A 95 8.28 4.13 21.99
N ILE A 96 8.67 4.13 23.28
CA ILE A 96 8.62 2.93 24.14
C ILE A 96 7.18 2.40 24.32
N LYS A 97 6.19 3.28 24.46
CA LYS A 97 4.79 2.90 24.66
C LYS A 97 4.21 2.20 23.43
N SER A 98 4.64 2.58 22.22
CA SER A 98 4.27 1.89 20.97
C SER A 98 4.77 0.44 20.89
N PHE A 99 5.77 0.04 21.70
CA PHE A 99 6.22 -1.37 21.79
C PHE A 99 5.29 -2.27 22.62
N PHE A 100 4.47 -1.69 23.49
CA PHE A 100 3.66 -2.46 24.46
C PHE A 100 2.16 -2.22 24.32
N VAL A 101 1.75 -1.13 23.70
CA VAL A 101 0.35 -0.75 23.54
C VAL A 101 0.16 -0.31 22.11
N SER A 102 -0.79 -0.92 21.40
CA SER A 102 -1.22 -0.49 20.07
C SER A 102 -1.93 0.87 20.17
N ILE A 103 -1.17 1.95 20.34
CA ILE A 103 -1.72 3.30 20.49
C ILE A 103 -1.87 3.91 19.11
N TYR A 104 -2.93 3.49 18.43
CA TYR A 104 -3.30 3.98 17.09
C TYR A 104 -3.60 5.49 17.08
N ASP A 105 -3.87 6.08 18.25
CA ASP A 105 -4.19 7.51 18.40
C ASP A 105 -2.98 8.44 18.27
N VAL A 106 -1.76 7.92 18.46
CA VAL A 106 -0.50 8.71 18.41
C VAL A 106 0.51 8.15 17.41
N GLU A 107 0.34 6.91 16.98
CA GLU A 107 1.21 6.29 15.98
C GLU A 107 1.03 6.97 14.61
N ARG A 108 2.14 7.41 14.04
CA ARG A 108 2.21 7.86 12.65
C ARG A 108 2.72 6.74 11.76
N VAL A 109 2.11 6.62 10.60
CA VAL A 109 2.38 5.56 9.65
C VAL A 109 2.62 6.13 8.26
N LYS A 110 3.30 5.33 7.43
CA LYS A 110 3.39 5.53 5.98
C LYS A 110 2.49 4.48 5.33
N VAL A 111 1.55 4.88 4.50
CA VAL A 111 0.80 3.96 3.63
C VAL A 111 1.30 4.16 2.20
N GLU A 112 1.80 3.09 1.58
CA GLU A 112 2.35 3.10 0.22
C GLU A 112 1.47 2.26 -0.72
N ILE A 113 0.96 2.89 -1.78
CA ILE A 113 0.27 2.23 -2.89
C ILE A 113 1.22 2.17 -4.08
N ARG A 114 1.43 0.98 -4.64
CA ARG A 114 2.38 0.75 -5.73
C ARG A 114 2.00 -0.48 -6.58
N PRO A 115 2.54 -0.63 -7.79
CA PRO A 115 2.42 -1.86 -8.56
C PRO A 115 3.01 -3.05 -7.79
N ARG A 116 2.33 -4.21 -7.85
CA ARG A 116 2.85 -5.46 -7.30
C ARG A 116 4.07 -5.91 -8.08
N LEU A 117 5.12 -6.29 -7.36
CA LEU A 117 6.32 -6.88 -7.94
C LEU A 117 6.92 -7.84 -6.91
N GLU A 118 6.66 -9.14 -7.06
CA GLU A 118 6.91 -10.15 -6.02
C GLU A 118 8.35 -10.12 -5.49
N SER A 119 9.34 -9.95 -6.37
CA SER A 119 10.75 -9.89 -6.00
C SER A 119 11.11 -8.69 -5.13
N ARG A 120 10.39 -7.58 -5.28
CA ARG A 120 10.59 -6.36 -4.48
C ARG A 120 9.70 -6.36 -3.24
N ASP A 121 8.51 -6.93 -3.34
CA ASP A 121 7.53 -7.03 -2.27
C ASP A 121 8.10 -7.76 -1.07
N SER A 122 8.78 -8.90 -1.28
CA SER A 122 9.39 -9.69 -0.22
C SER A 122 10.46 -8.94 0.58
N MET A 123 11.07 -7.90 0.01
CA MET A 123 12.14 -7.12 0.63
C MET A 123 11.63 -5.87 1.37
N ILE A 124 10.36 -5.50 1.22
CA ILE A 124 9.80 -4.29 1.85
C ILE A 124 9.10 -4.68 3.16
N PRO A 125 9.63 -4.25 4.32
CA PRO A 125 8.98 -4.49 5.59
C PRO A 125 7.66 -3.70 5.68
N SER A 126 6.59 -4.40 5.99
CA SER A 126 5.23 -3.85 6.12
C SER A 126 4.56 -4.40 7.38
N LEU A 127 3.90 -3.55 8.15
CA LEU A 127 3.05 -3.92 9.28
C LEU A 127 1.80 -4.67 8.80
N SER A 128 1.29 -4.30 7.62
CA SER A 128 0.19 -4.96 6.93
C SER A 128 0.36 -4.76 5.43
N ARG A 129 0.10 -5.81 4.65
CA ARG A 129 0.11 -5.79 3.19
C ARG A 129 -1.22 -6.27 2.66
N ILE A 130 -1.87 -5.42 1.88
CA ILE A 130 -3.11 -5.73 1.17
C ILE A 130 -2.84 -5.69 -0.33
N ILE A 131 -3.28 -6.74 -1.03
CA ILE A 131 -3.15 -6.84 -2.49
C ILE A 131 -4.53 -6.69 -3.12
N VAL A 132 -4.64 -5.75 -4.06
CA VAL A 132 -5.88 -5.39 -4.75
C VAL A 132 -5.68 -5.42 -6.26
N ALA A 133 -6.77 -5.59 -7.03
CA ALA A 133 -6.69 -5.51 -8.47
C ALA A 133 -6.61 -4.05 -8.94
N SER A 134 -5.95 -3.79 -10.08
CA SER A 134 -6.15 -2.50 -10.77
C SER A 134 -7.62 -2.35 -11.17
N GLY A 135 -8.18 -1.16 -10.96
CA GLY A 135 -9.60 -0.86 -11.13
C GLY A 135 -10.42 -0.95 -9.85
N THR A 136 -9.82 -1.36 -8.72
CA THR A 136 -10.49 -1.36 -7.41
C THR A 136 -10.78 0.07 -6.95
N ARG A 137 -11.99 0.33 -6.46
CA ARG A 137 -12.33 1.62 -5.84
C ARG A 137 -11.90 1.64 -4.38
N LEU A 138 -11.53 2.82 -3.88
CA LEU A 138 -11.16 3.01 -2.47
C LEU A 138 -12.29 2.62 -1.51
N GLY A 139 -13.55 2.90 -1.88
CA GLY A 139 -14.71 2.50 -1.08
C GLY A 139 -14.88 0.99 -0.95
N ASP A 140 -14.46 0.20 -1.94
CA ASP A 140 -14.64 -1.26 -1.95
C ASP A 140 -13.71 -1.97 -0.96
N ILE A 141 -12.61 -1.31 -0.55
CA ILE A 141 -11.59 -1.88 0.35
C ILE A 141 -11.55 -1.19 1.71
N MET A 142 -12.46 -0.25 1.97
CA MET A 142 -12.46 0.55 3.20
C MET A 142 -12.59 -0.32 4.44
N ASP A 143 -13.62 -1.15 4.50
CA ASP A 143 -13.92 -1.98 5.66
C ASP A 143 -12.76 -2.95 5.96
N ASP A 144 -12.15 -3.47 4.90
CA ASP A 144 -10.99 -4.34 5.00
C ASP A 144 -9.75 -3.61 5.53
N LEU A 145 -9.48 -2.39 5.07
CA LEU A 145 -8.40 -1.55 5.58
C LEU A 145 -8.61 -1.24 7.06
N GLU A 146 -9.83 -0.87 7.46
CA GLU A 146 -10.19 -0.60 8.86
C GLU A 146 -9.97 -1.84 9.73
N ILE A 147 -10.44 -3.00 9.28
CA ILE A 147 -10.25 -4.26 9.98
C ILE A 147 -8.75 -4.61 10.10
N GLU A 148 -8.00 -4.62 8.99
CA GLU A 148 -6.58 -5.01 9.01
C GLU A 148 -5.70 -4.03 9.78
N TRP A 149 -5.97 -2.73 9.69
CA TRP A 149 -5.14 -1.72 10.33
C TRP A 149 -5.45 -1.53 11.82
N PHE A 150 -6.60 -1.98 12.32
CA PHE A 150 -6.92 -1.90 13.75
C PHE A 150 -6.95 -3.25 14.46
N LYS A 151 -6.76 -4.36 13.73
CA LYS A 151 -6.45 -5.66 14.32
C LYS A 151 -5.33 -5.51 15.34
N PRO A 152 -5.45 -6.12 16.54
CA PRO A 152 -4.36 -6.12 17.51
C PRO A 152 -3.09 -6.62 16.83
N ALA A 153 -2.05 -5.79 16.78
CA ALA A 153 -0.79 -6.17 16.18
C ALA A 153 -0.34 -7.52 16.75
N GLU A 154 0.09 -8.44 15.89
CA GLU A 154 0.84 -9.60 16.38
C GLU A 154 2.02 -9.05 17.20
N SER A 155 2.23 -9.61 18.40
CA SER A 155 3.29 -9.12 19.30
C SER A 155 4.60 -8.95 18.54
N TYR A 156 5.34 -7.87 18.78
CA TYR A 156 6.62 -7.60 18.10
C TYR A 156 7.62 -8.77 18.24
N ILE A 157 7.47 -9.67 19.23
CA ILE A 157 8.21 -10.94 19.32
C ILE A 157 7.98 -11.81 18.07
N ARG A 158 6.72 -11.95 17.60
CA ARG A 158 6.42 -12.68 16.37
C ARG A 158 6.96 -11.95 15.15
N GLN A 159 6.82 -10.62 15.07
CA GLN A 159 7.37 -9.84 13.95
C GLN A 159 8.90 -9.93 13.89
N ALA A 160 9.59 -9.89 15.03
CA ALA A 160 11.04 -10.07 15.10
C ALA A 160 11.45 -11.51 14.79
N VAL A 161 10.66 -12.50 15.20
CA VAL A 161 10.85 -13.90 14.82
C VAL A 161 10.68 -14.08 13.31
N HIS A 162 9.68 -13.44 12.67
CA HIS A 162 9.53 -13.44 11.22
C HIS A 162 10.72 -12.78 10.51
N LEU A 163 11.20 -11.64 11.02
CA LEU A 163 12.39 -10.94 10.50
C LEU A 163 13.69 -11.74 10.70
N LEU A 164 13.80 -12.52 11.77
CA LEU A 164 14.98 -13.32 12.09
C LEU A 164 14.96 -14.69 11.40
N ASN A 165 13.78 -15.20 11.04
CA ASN A 165 13.60 -16.51 10.42
C ASN A 165 13.32 -16.46 8.91
N ASP A 166 13.34 -15.27 8.27
CA ASP A 166 12.95 -15.07 6.86
C ASP A 166 11.55 -15.61 6.52
N ASP A 167 10.64 -15.66 7.50
CA ASP A 167 9.26 -16.09 7.27
C ASP A 167 8.45 -14.93 6.65
N PRO A 168 7.67 -15.18 5.58
CA PRO A 168 6.91 -14.12 4.92
C PRO A 168 5.88 -13.51 5.86
N THR A 169 5.85 -12.18 5.92
CA THR A 169 4.86 -11.40 6.69
C THR A 169 3.43 -11.75 6.25
N PRO A 170 2.43 -11.76 7.15
CA PRO A 170 1.05 -12.06 6.76
C PRO A 170 0.57 -11.13 5.65
N SER A 171 0.32 -11.69 4.47
CA SER A 171 -0.26 -10.98 3.32
C SER A 171 -1.75 -11.32 3.22
N HIS A 172 -2.61 -10.31 3.20
CA HIS A 172 -4.05 -10.53 2.98
C HIS A 172 -4.40 -10.18 1.52
N VAL A 173 -4.85 -11.17 0.75
CA VAL A 173 -5.25 -11.00 -0.66
C VAL A 173 -6.76 -10.79 -0.68
N ILE A 174 -7.20 -9.56 -0.98
CA ILE A 174 -8.61 -9.17 -0.85
C ILE A 174 -9.36 -9.28 -2.17
N SER A 175 -8.66 -9.39 -3.30
CA SER A 175 -9.29 -9.63 -4.59
C SER A 175 -8.42 -10.49 -5.48
N ALA A 176 -8.65 -11.80 -5.42
CA ALA A 176 -8.30 -12.71 -6.49
C ALA A 176 -9.59 -13.11 -7.23
N LYS A 177 -10.25 -12.16 -7.90
CA LYS A 177 -11.03 -12.57 -9.08
C LYS A 177 -10.02 -12.70 -10.22
N PRO A 178 -9.63 -13.92 -10.62
CA PRO A 178 -8.78 -14.08 -11.80
C PRO A 178 -9.49 -13.41 -12.98
N PRO A 179 -8.78 -12.70 -13.87
CA PRO A 179 -9.37 -12.32 -15.14
C PRO A 179 -9.83 -13.61 -15.82
N THR A 180 -11.13 -13.71 -16.10
CA THR A 180 -11.72 -14.80 -16.86
C THR A 180 -10.90 -14.95 -18.13
N SER A 181 -10.29 -16.11 -18.30
CA SER A 181 -9.51 -16.46 -19.47
C SER A 181 -10.28 -16.10 -20.74
N ILE A 182 -9.79 -15.13 -21.51
CA ILE A 182 -10.29 -14.89 -22.86
C ILE A 182 -9.89 -16.12 -23.67
N GLN A 183 -10.82 -17.04 -23.89
CA GLN A 183 -10.65 -18.07 -24.92
C GLN A 183 -10.76 -17.36 -26.26
N VAL A 184 -9.63 -17.20 -26.94
CA VAL A 184 -9.64 -16.86 -28.37
C VAL A 184 -10.23 -18.06 -29.08
N VAL A 185 -11.51 -17.97 -29.44
CA VAL A 185 -12.15 -18.93 -30.36
C VAL A 185 -11.38 -18.82 -31.66
N GLY A 186 -10.55 -19.83 -31.95
CA GLY A 186 -9.94 -19.99 -33.25
C GLY A 186 -11.00 -20.39 -34.26
N GLU A 187 -11.74 -19.42 -34.78
CA GLU A 187 -12.44 -19.60 -36.04
C GLU A 187 -11.41 -19.57 -37.16
N HIS A 188 -10.98 -20.72 -37.66
CA HIS A 188 -10.62 -20.88 -39.07
C HIS A 188 -11.10 -22.25 -39.54
N GLY A 189 -12.32 -22.26 -40.06
CA GLY A 189 -12.70 -23.20 -41.10
C GLY A 189 -12.17 -22.69 -42.44
N GLN A 190 -11.39 -23.52 -43.12
CA GLN A 190 -11.55 -23.93 -44.51
C GLN A 190 -10.61 -25.10 -44.80
#